data_AF-A0A417S625-F1
#
_entry.id   AF-A0A417S625-F1
#
_cell.length_a   1.000
_cell.length_b   1.000
_cell.length_c   1.000
_cell.angle_alpha   90.00
_cell.angle_beta   90.00
_cell.angle_gamma   90.00
#
_symmetry.space_group_name_H-M   'P 1'
#
loop_
_entity.id
_entity.type
_entity.pdbx_description
1 polymer ?
#
loop_
_entity_poly.entity_id
_entity_poly.type
_entity_poly.pdbx_seq_one_letter_code
_entity_poly.pdbx_strand_id
1 'polypeptide(L)'
;MDERNKDEKQGGKKYIVPEEIELEEGLQLRRVYDWLPYSYWRILRVMKELGWDMIQIWQGYKANRRPGYCEKFRIVEHEAGRVIREEVTIYEIQKAFAHEEVPLEDKQTEKYQREKLLIAAGEKEKWKQRPANEKVWNPAAKEFYMKYIEEDPTDGEPGTEENEPE
;
A
#
# COMPACT_ATOMS: atom_id res chain seq x y z
N MET A 1 -37.18 -51.26 39.52
CA MET A 1 -36.41 -51.79 38.38
C MET A 1 -36.34 -50.67 37.38
N ASP A 2 -35.19 -50.00 37.31
CA ASP A 2 -34.95 -48.87 36.40
C ASP A 2 -34.29 -49.37 35.12
N GLU A 3 -35.06 -49.46 34.05
CA GLU A 3 -34.56 -49.75 32.72
C GLU A 3 -33.92 -48.50 32.13
N ARG A 4 -32.59 -48.45 32.27
CA ARG A 4 -31.69 -47.54 31.57
C ARG A 4 -31.87 -47.71 30.06
N ASN A 5 -32.51 -46.75 29.39
CA ASN A 5 -32.48 -46.72 27.93
C ASN A 5 -31.24 -45.96 27.45
N LYS A 6 -30.38 -46.70 26.76
CA LYS A 6 -29.20 -46.24 26.03
C LYS A 6 -29.69 -45.65 24.71
N ASP A 7 -29.62 -44.33 24.55
CA ASP A 7 -29.71 -43.74 23.22
C ASP A 7 -28.31 -43.36 22.75
N GLU A 8 -27.81 -44.22 21.88
CA GLU A 8 -26.51 -44.19 21.25
C GLU A 8 -26.35 -42.97 20.33
N LYS A 9 -25.17 -42.36 20.39
CA LYS A 9 -24.72 -41.30 19.49
C LYS A 9 -24.74 -41.80 18.04
N GLN A 10 -25.68 -41.35 17.22
CA GLN A 10 -25.61 -41.50 15.77
C GLN A 10 -24.94 -40.27 15.13
N GLY A 11 -23.62 -40.35 15.01
CA GLY A 11 -22.85 -39.49 14.11
C GLY A 11 -23.08 -39.90 12.65
N GLY A 12 -24.19 -39.47 12.06
CA GLY A 12 -24.49 -39.69 10.65
C GLY A 12 -23.64 -38.81 9.74
N LYS A 13 -22.95 -39.40 8.77
CA LYS A 13 -22.26 -38.68 7.69
C LYS A 13 -23.33 -37.95 6.84
N LYS A 14 -23.27 -36.62 6.78
CA LYS A 14 -24.13 -35.84 5.88
C LYS A 14 -23.63 -36.02 4.45
N TYR A 15 -24.42 -36.69 3.61
CA TYR A 15 -24.18 -36.75 2.17
C TYR A 15 -24.62 -35.41 1.55
N ILE A 16 -23.76 -34.79 0.75
CA ILE A 16 -24.13 -33.64 -0.06
C ILE A 16 -24.90 -34.22 -1.25
N VAL A 17 -26.21 -33.97 -1.30
CA VAL A 17 -27.04 -34.32 -2.45
C VAL A 17 -26.71 -33.33 -3.57
N PRO A 18 -26.34 -33.77 -4.78
CA PRO A 18 -26.14 -32.86 -5.89
C PRO A 18 -27.49 -32.27 -6.32
N GLU A 19 -27.66 -30.97 -6.09
CA GLU A 19 -28.78 -30.19 -6.62
C GLU A 19 -28.46 -29.73 -8.05
N GLU A 20 -29.38 -29.97 -8.98
CA GLU A 20 -29.31 -29.44 -10.35
C GLU A 20 -29.91 -28.03 -10.36
N ILE A 21 -29.14 -27.05 -10.85
CA ILE A 21 -29.56 -25.65 -10.96
C ILE A 21 -29.78 -25.35 -12.44
N GLU A 22 -31.03 -25.13 -12.82
CA GLU A 22 -31.40 -24.67 -14.16
C GLU A 22 -31.23 -23.14 -14.24
N LEU A 23 -30.41 -22.68 -15.20
CA LEU A 23 -30.17 -21.26 -15.43
C LEU A 23 -31.08 -20.76 -16.56
N GLU A 24 -31.83 -19.68 -16.32
CA GLU A 24 -32.65 -19.02 -17.33
C GLU A 24 -31.82 -18.48 -18.51
N GLU A 25 -32.38 -18.53 -19.73
CA GLU A 25 -31.76 -17.96 -20.93
C GLU A 25 -31.57 -16.44 -20.79
N GLY A 26 -30.32 -15.99 -20.80
CA GLY A 26 -29.93 -14.57 -20.67
C GLY A 26 -29.13 -14.24 -19.41
N LEU A 27 -28.94 -15.20 -18.49
CA LEU A 27 -28.05 -15.02 -17.34
C LEU A 27 -26.59 -14.83 -17.77
N GLN A 28 -26.01 -13.70 -17.36
CA GLN A 28 -24.59 -13.43 -17.55
C GLN A 28 -23.84 -13.73 -16.25
N LEU A 29 -22.96 -14.70 -16.30
CA LEU A 29 -22.03 -14.95 -15.20
C LEU A 29 -20.97 -13.85 -15.18
N ARG A 30 -20.89 -13.12 -14.06
CA ARG A 30 -19.85 -12.13 -13.84
C ARG A 30 -18.89 -12.60 -12.75
N ARG A 31 -17.59 -12.39 -13.00
CA ARG A 31 -16.55 -12.70 -12.03
C ARG A 31 -16.39 -11.53 -11.07
N VAL A 32 -16.81 -11.74 -9.82
CA VAL A 32 -16.57 -10.83 -8.70
C VAL A 32 -15.37 -11.36 -7.91
N TYR A 33 -14.47 -10.47 -7.52
CA TYR A 33 -13.32 -10.82 -6.69
C TYR A 33 -13.55 -10.28 -5.28
N ASP A 34 -13.31 -11.11 -4.26
CA ASP A 34 -13.33 -10.66 -2.87
C ASP A 34 -12.17 -9.70 -2.54
N TRP A 35 -11.11 -9.76 -3.34
CA TRP A 35 -9.92 -8.93 -3.19
C TRP A 35 -9.16 -8.82 -4.52
N LEU A 36 -8.62 -7.63 -4.77
CA LEU A 36 -7.71 -7.37 -5.88
C LEU A 36 -6.48 -6.58 -5.39
N PRO A 37 -5.30 -6.79 -6.00
CA PRO A 37 -4.04 -6.22 -5.56
C PRO A 37 -3.87 -4.75 -6.00
N TYR A 38 -4.78 -3.85 -5.62
CA TYR A 38 -4.63 -2.43 -5.95
C TYR A 38 -3.37 -1.84 -5.32
N SER A 39 -2.55 -1.18 -6.13
CA SER A 39 -1.42 -0.40 -5.61
C SER A 39 -1.91 0.79 -4.79
N TYR A 40 -1.12 1.22 -3.81
CA TYR A 40 -1.37 2.44 -3.03
C TYR A 40 -1.66 3.65 -3.92
N TRP A 41 -0.89 3.82 -4.99
CA TRP A 41 -1.07 4.93 -5.92
C TRP A 41 -2.37 4.84 -6.72
N ARG A 42 -2.80 3.63 -7.09
CA ARG A 42 -4.11 3.45 -7.73
C ARG A 42 -5.22 3.82 -6.76
N ILE A 43 -5.11 3.40 -5.50
CA ILE A 43 -6.07 3.73 -4.46
C ILE A 43 -6.21 5.25 -4.31
N LEU A 44 -5.09 5.98 -4.21
CA LEU A 44 -5.11 7.44 -4.11
C LEU A 44 -5.77 8.11 -5.31
N ARG A 45 -5.57 7.60 -6.53
CA ARG A 45 -6.22 8.16 -7.72
C ARG A 45 -7.72 7.92 -7.72
N VAL A 46 -8.17 6.71 -7.40
CA VAL A 46 -9.61 6.41 -7.24
C VAL A 46 -10.23 7.31 -6.19
N MET A 47 -9.62 7.44 -5.02
CA MET A 47 -10.16 8.29 -3.96
C MET A 47 -10.24 9.75 -4.40
N LYS A 48 -9.22 10.26 -5.10
CA LYS A 48 -9.24 11.61 -5.66
C LYS A 48 -10.35 11.81 -6.69
N GLU A 49 -10.60 10.82 -7.56
CA GLU A 49 -11.72 10.83 -8.52
C GLU A 49 -13.08 10.88 -7.81
N LEU A 50 -13.18 10.27 -6.62
CA LEU A 50 -14.37 10.30 -5.76
C LEU A 50 -14.46 11.54 -4.86
N GLY A 51 -13.48 12.44 -4.91
CA GLY A 51 -13.43 13.63 -4.05
C GLY A 51 -13.08 13.31 -2.59
N TRP A 52 -12.31 12.24 -2.34
CA TRP A 52 -11.87 11.83 -1.01
C TRP A 52 -10.35 11.86 -0.87
N ASP A 53 -9.90 12.14 0.35
CA ASP A 53 -8.51 12.12 0.76
C ASP A 53 -8.24 10.98 1.74
N MET A 54 -7.09 10.32 1.57
CA MET A 54 -6.61 9.28 2.46
C MET A 54 -5.44 9.80 3.28
N ILE A 55 -5.63 9.91 4.60
CA ILE A 55 -4.64 10.48 5.52
C ILE A 55 -4.10 9.38 6.43
N GLN A 56 -2.79 9.21 6.47
CA GLN A 56 -2.15 8.23 7.35
C GLN A 56 -2.29 8.65 8.82
N ILE A 57 -2.68 7.71 9.68
CA ILE A 57 -2.80 7.92 11.11
C ILE A 57 -1.46 7.61 11.76
N TRP A 58 -0.98 8.49 12.65
CA TRP A 58 0.20 8.20 13.45
C TRP A 58 -0.06 7.05 14.43
N GLN A 59 0.61 5.91 14.22
CA GLN A 59 0.45 4.71 15.04
C GLN A 59 1.56 4.53 16.10
N GLY A 60 2.38 5.57 16.30
CA GLY A 60 3.51 5.58 17.23
C GLY A 60 4.88 5.38 16.56
N TYR A 61 5.93 5.75 17.29
CA TYR A 61 7.30 5.61 16.82
C TYR A 61 7.67 4.14 16.59
N LYS A 62 8.28 3.84 15.42
CA LYS A 62 8.70 2.49 15.02
C LYS A 62 7.57 1.44 15.06
N ALA A 63 6.31 1.86 14.90
CA ALA A 63 5.17 0.95 14.92
C ALA A 63 5.29 -0.17 13.86
N ASN A 64 5.91 0.12 12.72
CA ASN A 64 6.21 -0.83 11.65
C ASN A 64 7.14 -1.99 12.02
N ARG A 65 7.80 -1.95 13.19
CA ARG A 65 8.64 -3.06 13.69
C ARG A 65 7.84 -4.16 14.38
N ARG A 66 6.55 -3.95 14.63
CA ARG A 66 5.69 -4.92 15.30
C ARG A 66 5.23 -5.98 14.29
N PRO A 67 5.23 -7.28 14.65
CA PRO A 67 4.66 -8.31 13.80
C PRO A 67 3.17 -8.04 13.58
N GLY A 68 2.71 -8.19 12.33
CA GLY A 68 1.33 -7.89 11.96
C GLY A 68 0.99 -6.40 11.86
N TYR A 69 2.00 -5.51 11.83
CA TYR A 69 1.75 -4.09 11.60
C TYR A 69 1.03 -3.87 10.26
N CYS A 70 -0.05 -3.10 10.33
CA CYS A 70 -0.77 -2.62 9.18
C CYS A 70 -1.01 -1.12 9.34
N GLU A 71 -0.75 -0.37 8.28
CA GLU A 71 -0.99 1.07 8.26
C GLU A 71 -2.48 1.36 8.34
N LYS A 72 -2.84 2.26 9.26
CA LYS A 72 -4.19 2.76 9.43
C LYS A 72 -4.31 4.14 8.81
N PHE A 73 -5.44 4.37 8.14
CA PHE A 73 -5.75 5.60 7.44
C PHE A 73 -7.11 6.13 7.88
N ARG A 74 -7.27 7.44 7.76
CA ARG A 74 -8.55 8.14 7.86
C ARG A 74 -8.96 8.59 6.46
N ILE A 75 -10.21 8.34 6.09
CA ILE A 75 -10.80 8.79 4.84
C ILE A 75 -11.61 10.05 5.12
N VAL A 76 -11.30 11.12 4.40
CA VAL A 76 -11.88 12.45 4.57
C VAL A 76 -12.45 12.92 3.25
N GLU A 77 -13.62 13.57 3.27
CA GLU A 77 -14.18 14.26 2.12
C GLU A 77 -13.36 15.51 1.80
N HIS A 78 -12.89 15.63 0.56
CA HIS A 78 -11.96 16.69 0.14
C HIS A 78 -12.58 18.09 0.28
N GLU A 79 -13.85 18.24 -0.05
CA GLU A 79 -14.51 19.56 -0.04
C GLU A 79 -14.89 20.03 1.36
N ALA A 80 -15.57 19.18 2.15
CA ALA A 80 -16.10 19.56 3.45
C ALA A 80 -15.15 19.26 4.62
N GLY A 81 -14.08 18.50 4.38
CA GLY A 81 -13.19 18.01 5.43
C GLY A 81 -13.87 17.02 6.39
N ARG A 82 -15.02 16.46 6.02
CA ARG A 82 -15.79 15.54 6.85
C ARG A 82 -15.11 14.19 6.90
N VAL A 83 -14.96 13.65 8.10
CA VAL A 83 -14.40 12.31 8.29
C VAL A 83 -15.47 11.28 7.91
N ILE A 84 -15.23 10.56 6.83
CA ILE A 84 -16.13 9.50 6.35
C ILE A 84 -15.91 8.24 7.17
N ARG A 85 -14.64 7.87 7.37
CA ARG A 85 -14.26 6.66 8.11
C ARG A 85 -12.88 6.81 8.74
N GLU A 86 -12.75 6.32 9.96
CA GLU A 86 -11.49 6.24 10.69
C GLU A 86 -10.94 4.82 10.75
N GLU A 87 -9.63 4.72 10.98
CA GLU A 87 -8.89 3.49 11.20
C GLU A 87 -9.04 2.41 10.11
N VAL A 88 -9.09 2.84 8.85
CA VAL A 88 -9.20 1.94 7.71
C VAL A 88 -7.83 1.44 7.27
N THR A 89 -7.72 0.16 6.96
CA THR A 89 -6.49 -0.43 6.39
C THR A 89 -6.52 -0.43 4.86
N ILE A 90 -5.35 -0.49 4.23
CA ILE A 90 -5.25 -0.66 2.76
C ILE A 90 -6.00 -1.91 2.29
N TYR A 91 -5.97 -3.00 3.07
CA TYR A 91 -6.64 -4.25 2.70
C TYR A 91 -8.16 -4.11 2.66
N GLU A 92 -8.75 -3.38 3.60
CA GLU A 92 -10.20 -3.12 3.59
C GLU A 92 -10.60 -2.27 2.39
N ILE A 93 -9.78 -1.28 2.03
CA ILE A 93 -10.02 -0.46 0.83
C ILE A 93 -9.93 -1.33 -0.44
N GLN A 94 -8.93 -2.20 -0.53
CA GLN A 94 -8.77 -3.12 -1.66
C GLN A 94 -9.96 -4.07 -1.81
N LYS A 95 -10.50 -4.59 -0.70
CA LYS A 95 -11.71 -5.41 -0.72
C LYS A 95 -12.91 -4.60 -1.20
N ALA A 96 -13.11 -3.40 -0.65
CA ALA A 96 -14.21 -2.53 -1.06
C ALA A 96 -14.15 -2.23 -2.57
N PHE A 97 -12.96 -1.90 -3.09
CA PHE A 97 -12.79 -1.62 -4.52
C PHE A 97 -13.00 -2.84 -5.40
N ALA A 98 -12.62 -4.03 -4.93
CA ALA A 98 -12.86 -5.27 -5.66
C ALA A 98 -14.37 -5.62 -5.74
N HIS A 99 -15.10 -5.39 -4.65
CA HIS A 99 -16.55 -5.57 -4.60
C HIS A 99 -17.32 -4.55 -5.46
N GLU A 100 -16.88 -3.30 -5.47
CA GLU A 100 -17.42 -2.24 -6.35
C GLU A 100 -16.88 -2.34 -7.79
N GLU A 101 -16.05 -3.36 -8.07
CA GLU A 101 -15.50 -3.68 -9.38
C GLU A 101 -14.76 -2.51 -10.05
N VAL A 102 -14.10 -1.70 -9.22
CA VAL A 102 -13.26 -0.60 -9.67
C VAL A 102 -12.13 -1.17 -10.52
N PRO A 103 -11.86 -0.64 -11.73
CA PRO A 103 -10.78 -1.15 -12.57
C PRO A 103 -9.43 -1.12 -11.85
N LEU A 104 -8.74 -2.27 -11.85
CA LEU A 104 -7.42 -2.42 -11.23
C LEU A 104 -6.38 -1.52 -11.89
N GLU A 105 -6.40 -1.46 -13.21
CA GLU A 105 -5.51 -0.64 -14.01
C GLU A 105 -6.27 0.54 -14.62
N ASP A 106 -5.59 1.68 -14.69
CA ASP A 106 -6.00 2.85 -15.44
C ASP A 106 -5.01 3.10 -16.58
N LYS A 107 -5.32 4.04 -17.47
CA LYS A 107 -4.45 4.41 -18.61
C LYS A 107 -3.01 4.72 -18.18
N GLN A 108 -2.82 5.24 -16.96
CA GLN A 108 -1.50 5.55 -16.43
C GLN A 108 -0.73 4.29 -16.01
N THR A 109 -1.42 3.35 -15.36
CA THR A 109 -0.87 2.05 -14.97
C THR A 109 -0.54 1.22 -16.20
N GLU A 110 -1.43 1.18 -17.20
CA GLU A 110 -1.19 0.51 -18.49
C GLU A 110 0.06 1.06 -19.19
N LYS A 111 0.21 2.40 -19.24
CA LYS A 111 1.40 3.04 -19.82
C LYS A 111 2.68 2.58 -19.12
N TYR A 112 2.67 2.51 -17.79
CA TYR A 112 3.82 2.08 -16.99
C TYR A 112 4.15 0.60 -17.23
N GLN A 113 3.13 -0.28 -17.25
CA GLN A 113 3.32 -1.70 -17.54
C GLN A 113 3.87 -1.92 -18.94
N ARG A 114 3.32 -1.21 -19.94
CA ARG A 114 3.81 -1.25 -21.33
C ARG A 114 5.26 -0.80 -21.42
N GLU A 115 5.63 0.29 -20.75
CA GLU A 115 7.01 0.76 -20.71
C GLU A 115 7.96 -0.26 -20.07
N LYS A 116 7.53 -0.90 -18.99
CA LYS A 116 8.30 -1.96 -18.32
C LYS A 116 8.51 -3.18 -19.23
N LEU A 117 7.48 -3.58 -19.99
CA LEU A 117 7.57 -4.67 -20.96
C LEU A 117 8.51 -4.33 -22.12
N LEU A 118 8.45 -3.10 -22.65
CA LEU A 118 9.37 -2.64 -23.71
C LEU A 118 10.84 -2.64 -23.23
N ILE A 119 11.09 -2.26 -21.97
CA ILE A 119 12.44 -2.34 -21.38
C ILE A 119 12.88 -3.80 -21.24
N ALA A 120 11.99 -4.69 -20.79
CA ALA A 120 12.29 -6.11 -20.65
C ALA A 120 12.56 -6.80 -22.00
N ALA A 121 11.85 -6.37 -23.06
CA ALA A 121 12.06 -6.81 -24.44
C ALA A 121 13.33 -6.21 -25.09
N GLY A 122 14.00 -5.27 -24.42
CA GLY A 122 15.18 -4.57 -24.95
C GLY A 122 14.87 -3.51 -26.00
N GLU A 123 13.59 -3.25 -26.29
CA GLU A 123 13.13 -2.24 -27.27
C GLU A 123 13.23 -0.80 -26.72
N LYS A 124 13.40 -0.65 -25.41
CA LYS A 124 13.60 0.64 -24.75
C LYS A 124 14.79 0.57 -23.80
N GLU A 125 15.72 1.51 -23.93
CA GLU A 125 16.81 1.62 -22.94
C GLU A 125 16.23 1.93 -21.56
N LYS A 126 16.64 1.15 -20.56
CA LYS A 126 16.39 1.45 -19.16
C LYS A 126 17.05 2.80 -18.85
N TRP A 127 16.35 3.67 -18.12
CA TRP A 127 16.94 4.91 -17.61
C TRP A 127 18.31 4.62 -16.96
N LYS A 128 19.37 5.17 -17.54
CA LYS A 128 20.72 5.12 -16.95
C LYS A 128 20.72 6.09 -15.76
N GLN A 129 21.13 5.62 -14.58
CA GLN A 129 21.40 6.53 -13.47
C GLN A 129 22.42 7.56 -13.95
N ARG A 130 22.13 8.86 -13.74
CA ARG A 130 23.18 9.87 -13.86
C ARG A 130 24.31 9.48 -12.89
N PRO A 131 25.59 9.61 -13.28
CA PRO A 131 26.70 9.25 -12.40
C PRO A 131 26.54 9.99 -11.07
N ALA A 132 26.64 9.25 -9.96
CA ALA A 132 26.28 9.69 -8.61
C ALA A 132 27.12 10.86 -8.06
N ASN A 133 28.09 11.39 -8.82
CA ASN A 133 29.03 12.42 -8.35
C ASN A 133 29.10 13.69 -9.20
N GLU A 134 28.35 13.81 -10.29
CA GLU A 134 28.40 15.05 -11.08
C GLU A 134 27.44 16.06 -10.45
N LYS A 135 27.89 16.69 -9.35
CA LYS A 135 27.28 17.93 -8.85
C LYS A 135 27.50 19.00 -9.92
N VAL A 136 26.66 18.98 -10.96
CA VAL A 136 26.54 20.09 -11.91
C VAL A 136 25.90 21.23 -11.14
N TRP A 137 26.72 21.96 -10.40
CA TRP A 137 26.29 23.20 -9.77
C TRP A 137 25.96 24.18 -10.88
N ASN A 138 24.77 24.77 -10.82
CA ASN A 138 24.54 26.03 -11.52
C ASN A 138 25.59 27.04 -11.00
N PRO A 139 26.42 27.65 -11.86
CA PRO A 139 27.50 28.55 -11.44
C PRO A 139 27.04 29.63 -10.46
N ALA A 140 25.84 30.19 -10.68
CA ALA A 140 25.23 31.19 -9.81
C ALA A 140 24.88 30.62 -8.42
N ALA A 141 24.45 29.36 -8.34
CA ALA A 141 24.16 28.70 -7.06
C ALA A 141 25.45 28.39 -6.28
N LYS A 142 26.54 28.07 -6.99
CA LYS A 142 27.86 27.86 -6.36
C LYS A 142 28.41 29.15 -5.78
N GLU A 143 28.35 30.26 -6.51
CA GLU A 143 28.79 31.57 -6.02
C GLU A 143 27.95 32.06 -4.85
N PHE A 144 26.63 31.86 -4.90
CA PHE A 144 25.76 32.14 -3.76
C PHE A 144 26.16 31.31 -2.55
N TYR A 145 26.32 29.99 -2.69
CA TYR A 145 26.68 29.11 -1.58
C TYR A 145 28.05 29.45 -0.98
N MET A 146 29.05 29.75 -1.82
CA MET A 146 30.40 30.14 -1.37
C MET A 146 30.45 31.52 -0.69
N LYS A 147 29.53 32.42 -1.02
CA LYS A 147 29.43 33.75 -0.37
C LYS A 147 28.97 33.67 1.08
N TYR A 148 28.24 32.61 1.45
CA TYR A 148 27.60 32.48 2.77
C TYR A 148 28.19 31.35 3.63
N ILE A 149 29.25 30.68 3.18
CA ILE A 149 30.08 29.82 4.03
C ILE A 149 31.14 30.72 4.66
N GLU A 150 30.96 31.09 5.93
CA GLU A 150 32.11 31.38 6.80
C GLU A 150 32.85 30.06 6.98
N GLU A 151 34.18 30.07 6.86
CA GLU A 151 35.03 28.87 6.94
C GLU A 151 34.56 27.96 8.08
N ASP A 152 34.09 26.74 7.74
CA ASP A 152 33.81 25.71 8.75
C ASP A 152 35.08 25.59 9.63
N PRO A 153 34.97 25.69 10.96
CA PRO A 153 36.13 25.51 11.81
C PRO A 153 36.69 24.12 11.52
N THR A 154 37.97 24.07 11.17
CA THR A 154 38.72 22.85 10.88
C THR A 154 38.41 21.81 11.95
N ASP A 155 37.81 20.67 11.56
CA ASP A 155 37.54 19.54 12.44
C ASP A 155 38.83 19.16 13.17
N GLY A 156 38.98 19.63 14.41
CA GLY A 156 40.06 19.24 15.30
C GLY A 156 39.92 17.76 15.62
N GLU A 157 41.00 16.99 15.47
CA GLU A 157 41.03 15.57 15.79
C GLU A 157 40.48 15.31 17.20
N PRO A 158 39.64 14.27 17.40
CA PRO A 158 39.02 14.00 18.70
C PRO A 158 40.10 13.56 19.70
N GLY A 159 40.45 14.47 20.61
CA GLY A 159 41.27 14.18 21.78
C GLY A 159 40.58 13.17 22.69
N THR A 160 41.30 12.09 23.02
CA THR A 160 40.94 11.14 24.06
C THR A 160 41.00 11.82 25.43
N GLU A 161 39.85 12.15 26.02
CA GLU A 161 39.79 12.50 27.44
C GLU A 161 39.58 11.22 28.26
N GLU A 162 40.63 10.84 28.98
CA GLU A 162 40.63 9.85 30.04
C GLU A 162 39.78 10.38 31.21
N ASN A 163 38.72 9.66 31.59
CA ASN A 163 37.99 9.94 32.83
C ASN A 163 38.73 9.28 34.01
N GLU A 164 39.36 10.09 34.87
CA GLU A 164 39.70 9.68 36.23
C GLU A 164 38.45 9.75 37.14
N PRO A 165 38.19 8.76 38.01
CA PRO A 165 37.06 8.78 38.92
C PRO A 165 37.42 9.43 40.27
N GLU A 166 36.48 10.22 40.81
CA GLU A 166 36.39 10.54 42.25
C GLU A 166 35.49 9.53 42.99
#